data_AF-A0A956J565-F1
#
_entry.id   AF-A0A956J565-F1
#
_cell.length_a   1.000
_cell.length_b   1.000
_cell.length_c   1.000
_cell.angle_alpha   90.00
_cell.angle_beta   90.00
_cell.angle_gamma   90.00
#
_symmetry.space_group_name_H-M   'P 1'
#
loop_
_entity.id
_entity.type
_entity.pdbx_description
1 polymer ?
#
loop_
_entity_poly.entity_id
_entity_poly.type
_entity_poly.pdbx_seq_one_letter_code
_entity_poly.pdbx_strand_id
1 'polypeptide(L)'
;MVRRYRSAAAVLACEELTPNVEFFEELGFRLDMISPADDPTVAELSGFGARIRLERGEGAPGVLRLEASEDHADEALVAPNGTRVLISAETTLKVPPLQSSFVLSRLATARWVEGRAGMRYRDLVPDRQGGRYIASHIQIEEAGPVPDYVHHHQIRFQAIYVQAGWVEVVYESHGDPIVMQPGDCVLQPPHIRHRVLSCSAGLEVVEIACPAAHPTFRDHDLSLPTASYEREFAGQHFIHHVAAAAPWEASSVGEARDTGLAHASAGLVDVRALRRIPTDQAQTHDGELCLFFVSKGNAQLAVEGQPGIALSVGDSVTIPARVPYSFSDSSGDFELLRVASPAPLTVLPHPQTRGAM
;
A
#
# COMPACT_ATOMS: atom_id res chain seq x y z
N MET A 1 -38.82 7.17 1.10
CA MET A 1 -39.30 5.80 0.82
C MET A 1 -38.17 5.07 0.10
N VAL A 2 -37.45 4.17 0.77
CA VAL A 2 -36.35 3.41 0.13
C VAL A 2 -36.99 2.36 -0.76
N ARG A 3 -36.74 2.43 -2.08
CA ARG A 3 -37.19 1.40 -3.02
C ARG A 3 -36.49 0.09 -2.65
N ARG A 4 -37.27 -0.94 -2.32
CA ARG A 4 -36.75 -2.30 -2.04
C ARG A 4 -36.67 -3.07 -3.35
N TYR A 5 -35.49 -3.11 -3.95
CA TYR A 5 -35.22 -3.96 -5.11
C TYR A 5 -34.95 -5.39 -4.63
N ARG A 6 -35.42 -6.40 -5.38
CA ARG A 6 -35.26 -7.83 -5.04
C ARG A 6 -34.10 -8.49 -5.77
N SER A 7 -33.79 -8.03 -6.97
CA SER A 7 -32.71 -8.52 -7.82
C SER A 7 -32.32 -7.45 -8.85
N ALA A 8 -31.15 -7.62 -9.46
CA ALA A 8 -30.70 -6.87 -10.62
C ALA A 8 -30.01 -7.86 -11.57
N ALA A 9 -30.10 -7.59 -12.87
CA ALA A 9 -29.39 -8.33 -13.92
C ALA A 9 -28.97 -7.35 -15.01
N ALA A 10 -27.82 -7.62 -15.64
CA ALA A 10 -27.42 -6.92 -16.86
C ALA A 10 -28.26 -7.44 -18.03
N VAL A 11 -28.97 -6.56 -18.72
CA VAL A 11 -29.77 -6.94 -19.89
C VAL A 11 -28.88 -6.95 -21.13
N LEU A 12 -28.83 -8.09 -21.81
CA LEU A 12 -28.07 -8.31 -23.03
C LEU A 12 -29.08 -8.69 -24.13
N ALA A 13 -29.25 -7.82 -25.12
CA ALA A 13 -30.12 -8.11 -26.26
C ALA A 13 -29.55 -9.25 -27.10
N CYS A 14 -30.41 -10.06 -27.70
CA CYS A 14 -30.01 -11.12 -28.64
C CYS A 14 -31.11 -11.35 -29.69
N GLU A 15 -30.74 -11.66 -30.93
CA GLU A 15 -31.74 -12.07 -31.94
C GLU A 15 -32.19 -13.52 -31.70
N GLU A 16 -31.23 -14.39 -31.37
CA GLU A 16 -31.45 -15.80 -31.09
C GLU A 16 -31.10 -16.14 -29.65
N LEU A 17 -32.06 -16.69 -28.89
CA LEU A 17 -31.89 -16.94 -27.46
C LEU A 17 -31.03 -18.19 -27.20
N THR A 18 -31.35 -19.31 -27.85
CA THR A 18 -30.69 -20.61 -27.65
C THR A 18 -29.17 -20.58 -27.77
N PRO A 19 -28.56 -20.08 -28.87
CA PRO A 19 -27.11 -20.10 -29.00
C PRO A 19 -26.42 -19.19 -27.98
N ASN A 20 -27.09 -18.14 -27.50
CA ASN A 20 -26.55 -17.30 -26.43
C ASN A 20 -26.64 -18.01 -25.07
N VAL A 21 -27.75 -18.69 -24.77
CA VAL A 21 -27.88 -19.50 -23.54
C VAL A 21 -26.79 -20.57 -23.50
N GLU A 22 -26.64 -21.34 -24.57
CA GLU A 22 -25.61 -22.39 -24.68
C GLU A 22 -24.20 -21.82 -24.47
N PHE A 23 -23.87 -20.69 -25.12
CA PHE A 23 -22.57 -20.02 -24.93
C PHE A 23 -22.30 -19.66 -23.47
N PHE A 24 -23.27 -19.07 -22.77
CA PHE A 24 -23.08 -18.67 -21.37
C PHE A 24 -23.07 -19.89 -20.43
N GLU A 25 -23.81 -20.96 -20.73
CA GLU A 25 -23.74 -22.21 -19.98
C GLU A 25 -22.39 -22.92 -20.14
N GLU A 26 -21.83 -22.95 -21.35
CA GLU A 26 -20.46 -23.44 -21.60
C GLU A 26 -19.40 -22.62 -20.84
N LEU A 27 -19.64 -21.31 -20.71
CA LEU A 27 -18.81 -20.42 -19.91
C LEU A 27 -18.96 -20.64 -18.39
N GLY A 28 -19.94 -21.44 -17.95
CA GLY A 28 -20.17 -21.80 -16.55
C GLY A 28 -21.25 -20.98 -15.85
N PHE A 29 -22.04 -20.17 -16.56
CA PHE A 29 -23.28 -19.63 -16.01
C PHE A 29 -24.33 -20.74 -15.90
N ARG A 30 -25.22 -20.63 -14.91
CA ARG A 30 -26.37 -21.51 -14.77
C ARG A 30 -27.62 -20.81 -15.28
N LEU A 31 -28.39 -21.47 -16.14
CA LEU A 31 -29.74 -21.04 -16.49
C LEU A 31 -30.66 -21.12 -15.26
N ASP A 32 -31.20 -19.97 -14.83
CA ASP A 32 -32.10 -19.88 -13.67
C ASP A 32 -33.58 -19.82 -14.09
N MET A 33 -33.86 -19.15 -15.22
CA MET A 33 -35.22 -18.96 -15.72
C MET A 33 -35.21 -18.79 -17.24
N ILE A 34 -36.20 -19.37 -17.91
CA ILE A 34 -36.46 -19.14 -19.34
C ILE A 34 -37.97 -18.98 -19.53
N SER A 35 -38.39 -18.04 -20.38
CA SER A 35 -39.81 -17.70 -20.54
C SER A 35 -40.12 -17.04 -21.90
N PRO A 36 -41.33 -17.24 -22.45
CA PRO A 36 -42.27 -18.32 -22.09
C PRO A 36 -41.70 -19.70 -22.48
N ALA A 37 -42.33 -20.79 -22.04
CA ALA A 37 -41.80 -22.15 -22.27
C ALA A 37 -41.97 -22.65 -23.71
N ASP A 38 -42.93 -22.09 -24.45
CA ASP A 38 -43.34 -22.49 -25.80
C ASP A 38 -42.74 -21.62 -26.92
N ASP A 39 -42.37 -20.37 -26.64
CA ASP A 39 -41.54 -19.52 -27.52
C ASP A 39 -40.64 -18.58 -26.67
N PRO A 40 -39.52 -19.08 -26.12
CA PRO A 40 -38.66 -18.33 -25.21
C PRO A 40 -38.15 -16.99 -25.75
N THR A 41 -38.57 -15.88 -25.16
CA THR A 41 -38.10 -14.52 -25.49
C THR A 41 -37.13 -13.96 -24.46
N VAL A 42 -37.02 -14.60 -23.29
CA VAL A 42 -36.08 -14.19 -22.25
C VAL A 42 -35.49 -15.39 -21.53
N ALA A 43 -34.20 -15.29 -21.19
CA ALA A 43 -33.52 -16.16 -20.25
C ALA A 43 -32.77 -15.35 -19.19
N GLU A 44 -32.81 -15.79 -17.93
CA GLU A 44 -31.98 -15.27 -16.85
C GLU A 44 -30.96 -16.33 -16.43
N LEU A 45 -29.69 -15.92 -16.33
CA LEU A 45 -28.59 -16.77 -15.93
C LEU A 45 -27.80 -16.13 -14.79
N SER A 46 -27.22 -16.96 -13.92
CA SER A 46 -26.31 -16.51 -12.85
C SER A 46 -25.03 -17.33 -12.79
N GLY A 47 -23.94 -16.65 -12.44
CA GLY A 47 -22.60 -17.23 -12.38
C GLY A 47 -21.59 -16.16 -11.97
N PHE A 48 -20.49 -16.56 -11.32
CA PHE A 48 -19.36 -15.67 -10.97
C PHE A 48 -19.78 -14.39 -10.20
N GLY A 49 -20.83 -14.46 -9.39
CA GLY A 49 -21.37 -13.30 -8.66
C GLY A 49 -22.19 -12.31 -9.52
N ALA A 50 -22.37 -12.58 -10.82
CA ALA A 50 -23.16 -11.78 -11.74
C ALA A 50 -24.51 -12.46 -12.09
N ARG A 51 -25.47 -11.62 -12.52
CA ARG A 51 -26.72 -12.05 -13.15
C ARG A 51 -26.87 -11.37 -14.50
N ILE A 52 -27.17 -12.15 -15.53
CA ILE A 52 -27.42 -11.66 -16.89
C ILE A 52 -28.83 -12.05 -17.32
N ARG A 53 -29.46 -11.17 -18.08
CA ARG A 53 -30.78 -11.38 -18.70
C ARG A 53 -30.63 -11.26 -20.20
N LEU A 54 -30.71 -12.38 -20.90
CA LEU A 54 -30.77 -12.43 -22.35
C LEU A 54 -32.20 -12.13 -22.78
N GLU A 55 -32.40 -11.10 -23.59
CA GLU A 55 -33.74 -10.68 -24.04
C GLU A 55 -33.78 -10.60 -25.56
N ARG A 56 -34.80 -11.22 -26.17
CA ARG A 56 -34.95 -11.27 -27.61
C ARG A 56 -35.26 -9.88 -28.15
N GLY A 57 -34.41 -9.34 -29.02
CA GLY A 57 -34.57 -8.02 -29.61
C GLY A 57 -33.26 -7.40 -30.07
N GLU A 58 -33.36 -6.17 -30.58
CA GLU A 58 -32.21 -5.38 -31.01
C GLU A 58 -31.58 -4.63 -29.83
N GLY A 59 -30.25 -4.59 -29.78
CA GLY A 59 -29.52 -3.82 -28.79
C GLY A 59 -28.02 -3.87 -29.01
N ALA A 60 -27.29 -2.96 -28.36
CA ALA A 60 -25.84 -2.95 -28.42
C ALA A 60 -25.27 -4.15 -27.63
N PRO A 61 -24.20 -4.81 -28.12
CA PRO A 61 -23.56 -5.88 -27.38
C PRO A 61 -22.97 -5.38 -26.06
N GLY A 62 -23.01 -6.24 -25.04
CA GLY A 62 -22.43 -5.94 -23.74
C GLY A 62 -20.92 -6.23 -23.67
N VAL A 63 -20.34 -5.91 -22.52
CA VAL A 63 -19.01 -6.39 -22.13
C VAL A 63 -19.09 -6.99 -20.74
N LEU A 64 -18.68 -8.25 -20.62
CA LEU A 64 -18.53 -8.96 -19.35
C LEU A 64 -17.03 -9.17 -19.10
N ARG A 65 -16.58 -8.97 -17.86
CA ARG A 65 -15.22 -9.33 -17.44
C ARG A 65 -15.31 -10.48 -16.45
N LEU A 66 -14.58 -11.55 -16.72
CA LEU A 66 -14.43 -12.70 -15.83
C LEU A 66 -12.98 -12.79 -15.36
N GLU A 67 -12.79 -13.23 -14.13
CA GLU A 67 -11.49 -13.56 -13.58
C GLU A 67 -11.31 -15.08 -13.61
N ALA A 68 -10.21 -15.55 -14.22
CA ALA A 68 -9.85 -16.96 -14.34
C ALA A 68 -8.66 -17.29 -13.44
N SER A 69 -8.69 -18.49 -12.83
CA SER A 69 -7.65 -18.96 -11.90
C SER A 69 -6.35 -19.41 -12.59
N GLU A 70 -6.40 -19.85 -13.85
CA GLU A 70 -5.23 -20.31 -14.63
C GLU A 70 -5.43 -20.04 -16.14
N ASP A 71 -4.32 -20.06 -16.91
CA ASP A 71 -4.04 -20.13 -18.38
C ASP A 71 -5.12 -19.80 -19.46
N HIS A 72 -6.16 -19.03 -19.13
CA HIS A 72 -7.08 -18.40 -20.09
C HIS A 72 -7.02 -16.86 -20.03
N ALA A 73 -5.99 -16.33 -19.38
CA ALA A 73 -5.78 -14.91 -19.22
C ALA A 73 -5.52 -14.24 -20.57
N ASP A 74 -6.21 -13.13 -20.82
CA ASP A 74 -6.16 -12.35 -22.07
C ASP A 74 -6.91 -12.99 -23.27
N GLU A 75 -7.70 -14.04 -23.03
CA GLU A 75 -8.70 -14.50 -24.00
C GLU A 75 -9.89 -13.53 -24.05
N ALA A 76 -10.36 -13.27 -25.27
CA ALA A 76 -11.60 -12.55 -25.52
C ALA A 76 -12.55 -13.46 -26.30
N LEU A 77 -13.62 -13.89 -25.64
CA LEU A 77 -14.70 -14.62 -26.29
C LEU A 77 -15.79 -13.65 -26.73
N VAL A 78 -16.50 -14.02 -27.80
CA VAL A 78 -17.62 -13.23 -28.33
C VAL A 78 -18.84 -14.13 -28.39
N ALA A 79 -19.86 -13.78 -27.60
CA ALA A 79 -21.14 -14.46 -27.63
C ALA A 79 -21.84 -14.22 -28.98
N PRO A 80 -22.78 -15.07 -29.40
CA PRO A 80 -23.51 -14.89 -30.66
C PRO A 80 -24.22 -13.54 -30.80
N ASN A 81 -24.67 -12.93 -29.69
CA ASN A 81 -25.22 -11.57 -29.69
C ASN A 81 -24.16 -10.44 -29.75
N GLY A 82 -22.88 -10.78 -29.96
CA GLY A 82 -21.76 -9.85 -29.99
C GLY A 82 -21.22 -9.43 -28.63
N THR A 83 -21.81 -9.90 -27.52
CA THR A 83 -21.30 -9.58 -26.17
C THR A 83 -19.88 -10.10 -26.01
N ARG A 84 -18.96 -9.20 -25.61
CA ARG A 84 -17.56 -9.55 -25.41
C ARG A 84 -17.34 -10.02 -23.97
N VAL A 85 -16.78 -11.21 -23.82
CA VAL A 85 -16.32 -11.73 -22.54
C VAL A 85 -14.81 -11.59 -22.49
N LEU A 86 -14.33 -10.69 -21.64
CA LEU A 86 -12.91 -10.46 -21.40
C LEU A 86 -12.48 -11.31 -20.22
N ILE A 87 -11.58 -12.25 -20.45
CA ILE A 87 -11.06 -13.13 -19.41
C ILE A 87 -9.72 -12.57 -18.95
N SER A 88 -9.59 -12.23 -17.67
CA SER A 88 -8.34 -11.82 -17.05
C SER A 88 -7.87 -12.86 -16.06
N ALA A 89 -6.56 -13.10 -15.96
CA ALA A 89 -6.00 -13.85 -14.84
C ALA A 89 -6.41 -13.22 -13.52
N GLU A 90 -6.51 -14.05 -12.47
CA GLU A 90 -6.41 -13.57 -11.10
C GLU A 90 -5.21 -12.63 -10.98
N THR A 91 -5.45 -11.45 -10.39
CA THR A 91 -4.41 -10.41 -10.32
C THR A 91 -3.33 -10.88 -9.36
N THR A 92 -2.26 -11.49 -9.89
CA THR A 92 -1.04 -11.71 -9.11
C THR A 92 -0.42 -10.36 -8.75
N LEU A 93 0.20 -10.28 -7.58
CA LEU A 93 0.87 -9.05 -7.13
C LEU A 93 2.01 -8.71 -8.11
N LYS A 94 1.82 -7.68 -8.94
CA LYS A 94 2.85 -7.19 -9.85
C LYS A 94 3.70 -6.14 -9.14
N VAL A 95 5.00 -6.39 -9.06
CA VAL A 95 5.97 -5.47 -8.44
C VAL A 95 6.82 -4.87 -9.56
N PRO A 96 6.64 -3.57 -9.89
CA PRO A 96 7.40 -2.94 -10.96
C PRO A 96 8.92 -2.99 -10.72
N PRO A 97 9.73 -3.05 -11.79
CA PRO A 97 11.18 -2.91 -11.66
C PRO A 97 11.52 -1.54 -11.07
N LEU A 98 12.59 -1.48 -10.28
CA LEU A 98 13.07 -0.24 -9.67
C LEU A 98 13.53 0.75 -10.76
N GLN A 99 13.05 1.98 -10.69
CA GLN A 99 13.67 3.13 -11.35
C GLN A 99 14.29 4.02 -10.27
N SER A 100 15.59 3.84 -10.02
CA SER A 100 16.29 4.54 -8.94
C SER A 100 16.48 6.02 -9.28
N SER A 101 16.17 6.89 -8.33
CA SER A 101 16.22 8.34 -8.48
C SER A 101 16.51 9.01 -7.13
N PHE A 102 17.15 10.17 -7.17
CA PHE A 102 17.24 11.07 -6.02
C PHE A 102 15.93 11.84 -5.92
N VAL A 103 15.29 11.83 -4.74
CA VAL A 103 14.02 12.53 -4.51
C VAL A 103 14.11 13.36 -3.25
N LEU A 104 13.76 14.64 -3.34
CA LEU A 104 13.61 15.53 -2.19
C LEU A 104 12.15 16.01 -2.13
N SER A 105 11.43 15.68 -1.06
CA SER A 105 10.08 16.17 -0.79
C SER A 105 10.11 17.12 0.41
N ARG A 106 9.70 18.39 0.18
CA ARG A 106 9.71 19.42 1.22
C ARG A 106 8.34 19.58 1.85
N LEU A 107 8.29 19.78 3.18
CA LEU A 107 7.03 20.11 3.85
C LEU A 107 6.58 21.53 3.52
N ALA A 108 7.50 22.48 3.49
CA ALA A 108 7.20 23.90 3.25
C ALA A 108 6.52 24.18 1.89
N THR A 109 6.74 23.33 0.88
CA THR A 109 6.15 23.45 -0.46
C THR A 109 5.24 22.27 -0.80
N ALA A 110 4.79 21.55 0.22
CA ALA A 110 3.99 20.35 0.06
C ALA A 110 2.66 20.63 -0.68
N ARG A 111 2.26 19.68 -1.52
CA ARG A 111 0.89 19.58 -2.02
C ARG A 111 0.22 18.43 -1.31
N TRP A 112 -0.88 18.72 -0.64
CA TRP A 112 -1.72 17.74 0.02
C TRP A 112 -2.89 17.38 -0.90
N VAL A 113 -3.21 16.09 -0.94
CA VAL A 113 -4.36 15.55 -1.67
C VAL A 113 -5.31 14.93 -0.67
N GLU A 114 -6.60 15.28 -0.74
CA GLU A 114 -7.63 14.60 0.04
C GLU A 114 -7.79 13.16 -0.46
N GLY A 115 -7.73 12.20 0.45
CA GLY A 115 -8.00 10.79 0.17
C GLY A 115 -9.25 10.30 0.88
N ARG A 116 -9.20 9.10 1.46
CA ARG A 116 -10.36 8.48 2.14
C ARG A 116 -10.45 8.91 3.59
N ALA A 117 -11.64 8.80 4.17
CA ALA A 117 -11.88 8.90 5.62
C ALA A 117 -11.32 10.17 6.29
N GLY A 118 -11.32 11.32 5.59
CA GLY A 118 -10.82 12.59 6.13
C GLY A 118 -9.29 12.71 6.16
N MET A 119 -8.57 11.73 5.61
CA MET A 119 -7.11 11.73 5.52
C MET A 119 -6.64 12.60 4.35
N ARG A 120 -5.59 13.38 4.57
CA ARG A 120 -4.84 14.08 3.53
C ARG A 120 -3.48 13.43 3.35
N TYR A 121 -3.04 13.33 2.11
CA TYR A 121 -1.82 12.63 1.72
C TYR A 121 -0.87 13.60 1.07
N ARG A 122 0.39 13.55 1.47
CA ARG A 122 1.52 14.16 0.79
C ARG A 122 2.50 13.08 0.38
N ASP A 123 2.87 13.09 -0.89
CA ASP A 123 3.82 12.14 -1.44
C ASP A 123 5.26 12.46 -1.00
N LEU A 124 5.95 11.45 -0.47
CA LEU A 124 7.36 11.53 -0.09
C LEU A 124 8.29 11.03 -1.22
N VAL A 125 7.74 10.26 -2.16
CA VAL A 125 8.44 9.71 -3.34
C VAL A 125 7.53 9.85 -4.58
N PRO A 126 7.38 11.07 -5.15
CA PRO A 126 6.37 11.34 -6.19
C PRO A 126 6.53 10.54 -7.48
N ASP A 127 7.75 10.16 -7.85
CA ASP A 127 8.02 9.33 -9.03
C ASP A 127 7.79 7.83 -8.77
N ARG A 128 7.45 7.47 -7.52
CA ARG A 128 7.20 6.10 -7.03
C ARG A 128 8.36 5.13 -7.28
N GLN A 129 9.55 5.65 -7.61
CA GLN A 129 10.68 4.89 -8.16
C GLN A 129 10.26 3.90 -9.27
N GLY A 130 9.45 4.37 -10.22
CA GLY A 130 8.93 3.54 -11.32
C GLY A 130 7.71 2.69 -10.94
N GLY A 131 7.00 3.07 -9.88
CA GLY A 131 5.84 2.34 -9.35
C GLY A 131 6.18 1.27 -8.32
N ARG A 132 7.46 1.12 -7.96
CA ARG A 132 7.92 0.09 -7.02
C ARG A 132 7.57 0.43 -5.56
N TYR A 133 7.63 1.70 -5.17
CA TYR A 133 7.36 2.12 -3.80
C TYR A 133 6.41 3.30 -3.73
N ILE A 134 5.53 3.29 -2.73
CA ILE A 134 4.79 4.46 -2.26
C ILE A 134 5.34 4.82 -0.88
N ALA A 135 5.60 6.10 -0.66
CA ALA A 135 5.82 6.65 0.66
C ALA A 135 4.95 7.89 0.82
N SER A 136 4.17 7.93 1.89
CA SER A 136 3.16 8.96 2.13
C SER A 136 3.34 9.54 3.52
N HIS A 137 3.27 10.87 3.62
CA HIS A 137 2.98 11.55 4.88
C HIS A 137 1.47 11.78 4.91
N ILE A 138 0.78 11.19 5.88
CA ILE A 138 -0.68 11.21 6.00
C ILE A 138 -1.06 12.04 7.23
N GLN A 139 -2.04 12.92 7.08
CA GLN A 139 -2.57 13.78 8.13
C GLN A 139 -4.07 13.61 8.31
N ILE A 140 -4.53 13.62 9.57
CA ILE A 140 -5.94 13.84 9.94
C ILE A 140 -6.00 15.04 10.88
N GLU A 141 -6.73 16.09 10.48
CA GLU A 141 -6.78 17.34 11.24
C GLU A 141 -7.67 17.24 12.47
N GLU A 142 -8.84 16.61 12.33
CA GLU A 142 -9.86 16.56 13.37
C GLU A 142 -9.81 15.23 14.14
N ALA A 143 -10.01 15.30 15.46
CA ALA A 143 -10.06 14.12 16.31
C ALA A 143 -11.36 13.33 16.12
N GLY A 144 -11.33 12.05 16.47
CA GLY A 144 -12.54 11.25 16.66
C GLY A 144 -12.55 9.95 15.85
N PRO A 145 -13.73 9.34 15.67
CA PRO A 145 -13.89 8.10 14.93
C PRO A 145 -13.46 8.27 13.46
N VAL A 146 -12.67 7.33 12.97
CA VAL A 146 -12.30 7.28 11.55
C VAL A 146 -13.33 6.41 10.83
N PRO A 147 -13.98 6.89 9.74
CA PRO A 147 -15.01 6.13 9.01
C PRO A 147 -14.37 5.06 8.11
N ASP A 148 -13.54 4.21 8.71
CA ASP A 148 -12.86 3.09 8.09
C ASP A 148 -13.65 1.78 8.28
N TYR A 149 -13.35 0.79 7.46
CA TYR A 149 -13.95 -0.54 7.46
C TYR A 149 -12.88 -1.63 7.56
N VAL A 150 -13.25 -2.86 7.91
CA VAL A 150 -12.30 -3.98 7.88
C VAL A 150 -11.81 -4.18 6.46
N HIS A 151 -10.51 -4.05 6.27
CA HIS A 151 -9.89 -4.18 4.95
C HIS A 151 -8.50 -4.79 5.04
N HIS A 152 -7.97 -5.17 3.88
CA HIS A 152 -6.60 -5.63 3.74
C HIS A 152 -6.04 -5.23 2.38
N HIS A 153 -4.72 -5.24 2.28
CA HIS A 153 -4.00 -4.88 1.06
C HIS A 153 -3.32 -6.10 0.45
N GLN A 154 -3.32 -6.16 -0.88
CA GLN A 154 -2.47 -7.10 -1.62
C GLN A 154 -1.17 -6.40 -1.99
N ILE A 155 -0.17 -6.59 -1.14
CA ILE A 155 1.10 -5.86 -1.10
C ILE A 155 2.25 -6.83 -0.82
N ARG A 156 3.50 -6.43 -1.02
CA ARG A 156 4.65 -7.14 -0.48
C ARG A 156 4.82 -6.84 1.00
N PHE A 157 4.73 -5.56 1.38
CA PHE A 157 4.81 -5.09 2.75
C PHE A 157 4.23 -3.68 2.84
N GLN A 158 3.81 -3.29 4.05
CA GLN A 158 3.44 -1.91 4.39
C GLN A 158 3.90 -1.63 5.82
N ALA A 159 4.55 -0.49 6.01
CA ALA A 159 5.00 -0.01 7.32
C ALA A 159 4.30 1.31 7.63
N ILE A 160 3.79 1.44 8.84
CA ILE A 160 3.17 2.67 9.35
C ILE A 160 3.97 3.14 10.56
N TYR A 161 4.39 4.39 10.58
CA TYR A 161 5.11 5.04 11.67
C TYR A 161 4.34 6.28 12.12
N VAL A 162 4.08 6.44 13.42
CA VAL A 162 3.39 7.63 13.94
C VAL A 162 4.41 8.75 14.16
N GLN A 163 4.22 9.85 13.45
CA GLN A 163 5.07 11.05 13.56
C GLN A 163 4.56 11.99 14.66
N ALA A 164 3.25 12.21 14.75
CA ALA A 164 2.62 13.07 15.75
C ALA A 164 1.19 12.62 16.06
N GLY A 165 0.66 12.99 17.22
CA GLY A 165 -0.67 12.57 17.67
C GLY A 165 -0.73 11.09 18.09
N TRP A 166 -1.91 10.49 18.03
CA TRP A 166 -2.14 9.07 18.30
C TRP A 166 -3.21 8.49 17.38
N VAL A 167 -3.13 7.19 17.13
CA VAL A 167 -4.12 6.43 16.36
C VAL A 167 -4.49 5.13 17.08
N GLU A 168 -5.78 4.85 17.17
CA GLU A 168 -6.32 3.59 17.66
C GLU A 168 -6.67 2.69 16.47
N VAL A 169 -6.10 1.49 16.46
CA VAL A 169 -6.19 0.56 15.33
C VAL A 169 -6.33 -0.87 15.85
N VAL A 170 -7.11 -1.68 15.13
CA VAL A 170 -7.30 -3.11 15.44
C VAL A 170 -6.81 -3.96 14.29
N TYR A 171 -6.10 -5.03 14.61
CA TYR A 171 -5.53 -6.00 13.67
C TYR A 171 -6.10 -7.39 13.92
N GLU A 172 -6.32 -8.13 12.84
CA GLU A 172 -6.58 -9.55 12.88
C GLU A 172 -5.47 -10.29 13.63
N SER A 173 -5.87 -11.32 14.38
CA SER A 173 -5.04 -12.18 15.22
C SER A 173 -4.32 -11.51 16.40
N HIS A 174 -4.68 -10.28 16.79
CA HIS A 174 -3.98 -9.52 17.84
C HIS A 174 -4.84 -9.10 19.03
N GLY A 175 -6.10 -9.55 19.10
CA GLY A 175 -6.99 -9.22 20.21
C GLY A 175 -7.48 -7.79 20.15
N ASP A 176 -7.51 -7.13 21.31
CA ASP A 176 -8.06 -5.79 21.48
C ASP A 176 -7.32 -4.73 20.65
N PRO A 177 -7.98 -3.60 20.33
CA PRO A 177 -7.34 -2.49 19.65
C PRO A 177 -6.09 -1.98 20.38
N ILE A 178 -5.11 -1.53 19.61
CA ILE A 178 -3.90 -0.90 20.11
C ILE A 178 -3.95 0.61 19.83
N VAL A 179 -3.35 1.40 20.73
CA VAL A 179 -3.15 2.84 20.53
C VAL A 179 -1.68 3.08 20.25
N MET A 180 -1.38 3.53 19.03
CA MET A 180 -0.04 3.90 18.60
C MET A 180 0.21 5.39 18.85
N GLN A 181 1.40 5.72 19.36
CA GLN A 181 1.85 7.06 19.74
C GLN A 181 3.11 7.47 18.97
N PRO A 182 3.59 8.73 19.05
CA PRO A 182 4.72 9.19 18.26
C PRO A 182 5.97 8.33 18.47
N GLY A 183 6.51 7.81 17.37
CA GLY A 183 7.63 6.89 17.35
C GLY A 183 7.24 5.41 17.22
N ASP A 184 5.99 5.05 17.50
CA ASP A 184 5.51 3.68 17.35
C ASP A 184 5.42 3.31 15.87
N CYS A 185 5.64 2.04 15.58
CA CYS A 185 5.67 1.54 14.22
C CYS A 185 5.02 0.17 14.13
N VAL A 186 4.30 -0.10 13.04
CA VAL A 186 3.79 -1.44 12.73
C VAL A 186 4.24 -1.89 11.36
N LEU A 187 4.45 -3.20 11.23
CA LEU A 187 4.41 -3.88 9.95
C LEU A 187 2.99 -4.38 9.72
N GLN A 188 2.38 -3.96 8.62
CA GLN A 188 1.16 -4.53 8.08
C GLN A 188 1.55 -5.51 6.97
N PRO A 189 1.68 -6.82 7.28
CA PRO A 189 2.02 -7.81 6.28
C PRO A 189 0.87 -8.01 5.26
N PRO A 190 1.13 -8.66 4.11
CA PRO A 190 0.10 -8.91 3.10
C PRO A 190 -1.15 -9.56 3.67
N HIS A 191 -2.31 -9.06 3.25
CA HIS A 191 -3.62 -9.63 3.58
C HIS A 191 -4.01 -9.65 5.07
N ILE A 192 -3.28 -8.97 5.95
CA ILE A 192 -3.73 -8.76 7.33
C ILE A 192 -4.97 -7.87 7.36
N ARG A 193 -6.06 -8.37 7.95
CA ARG A 193 -7.26 -7.53 8.15
C ARG A 193 -6.99 -6.53 9.25
N HIS A 194 -7.36 -5.28 9.01
CA HIS A 194 -7.23 -4.22 9.99
C HIS A 194 -8.28 -3.14 9.79
N ARG A 195 -8.39 -2.27 10.78
CA ARG A 195 -9.28 -1.11 10.76
C ARG A 195 -8.76 -0.02 11.69
N VAL A 196 -8.72 1.21 11.20
CA VAL A 196 -8.52 2.40 12.04
C VAL A 196 -9.84 2.74 12.74
N LEU A 197 -9.81 2.87 14.06
CA LEU A 197 -11.01 3.12 14.87
C LEU A 197 -11.19 4.60 15.16
N SER A 198 -10.16 5.23 15.72
CA SER A 198 -10.19 6.62 16.14
C SER A 198 -8.79 7.24 16.15
N CYS A 199 -8.70 8.56 16.18
CA CYS A 199 -7.43 9.27 16.25
C CYS A 199 -7.52 10.61 16.97
N SER A 200 -6.36 11.16 17.33
CA SER A 200 -6.23 12.54 17.80
C SER A 200 -6.36 13.56 16.67
N ALA A 201 -6.73 14.79 17.02
CA ALA A 201 -6.54 15.94 16.14
C ALA A 201 -5.06 16.13 15.80
N GLY A 202 -4.77 16.43 14.53
CA GLY A 202 -3.40 16.59 14.04
C GLY A 202 -2.58 15.30 14.03
N LEU A 203 -3.21 14.13 13.90
CA LEU A 203 -2.48 12.87 13.68
C LEU A 203 -1.62 13.00 12.43
N GLU A 204 -0.35 12.62 12.54
CA GLU A 204 0.60 12.49 11.44
C GLU A 204 1.18 11.08 11.42
N VAL A 205 1.11 10.41 10.27
CA VAL A 205 1.79 9.11 10.07
C VAL A 205 2.61 9.12 8.79
N VAL A 206 3.73 8.40 8.82
CA VAL A 206 4.52 8.07 7.63
C VAL A 206 4.22 6.63 7.25
N GLU A 207 3.70 6.44 6.04
CA GLU A 207 3.39 5.14 5.45
C GLU A 207 4.39 4.83 4.33
N ILE A 208 4.87 3.58 4.27
CA ILE A 208 5.67 3.08 3.15
C ILE A 208 5.11 1.71 2.74
N ALA A 209 4.82 1.53 1.46
CA ALA A 209 4.38 0.24 0.93
C ALA A 209 5.01 -0.10 -0.43
N CYS A 210 4.98 -1.39 -0.76
CA CYS A 210 5.42 -1.92 -2.04
C CYS A 210 4.40 -2.96 -2.53
N PRO A 211 3.93 -2.92 -3.79
CA PRO A 211 4.17 -1.89 -4.81
C PRO A 211 3.41 -0.58 -4.52
N ALA A 212 3.74 0.47 -5.28
CA ALA A 212 3.12 1.79 -5.10
C ALA A 212 1.62 1.79 -5.35
N ALA A 213 1.18 1.08 -6.40
CA ALA A 213 -0.22 0.87 -6.73
C ALA A 213 -0.60 -0.57 -6.39
N HIS A 214 -1.58 -0.75 -5.51
CA HIS A 214 -2.01 -2.06 -5.05
C HIS A 214 -3.51 -2.09 -4.74
N PRO A 215 -4.18 -3.25 -4.90
CA PRO A 215 -5.57 -3.41 -4.50
C PRO A 215 -5.74 -3.33 -2.97
N THR A 216 -6.85 -2.70 -2.56
CA THR A 216 -7.36 -2.75 -1.19
C THR A 216 -8.73 -3.40 -1.21
N PHE A 217 -8.90 -4.48 -0.46
CA PHE A 217 -10.14 -5.23 -0.41
C PHE A 217 -10.87 -4.94 0.90
N ARG A 218 -12.16 -4.65 0.80
CA ARG A 218 -13.04 -4.63 1.96
C ARG A 218 -13.39 -6.07 2.32
N ASP A 219 -13.26 -6.41 3.58
CA ASP A 219 -13.78 -7.68 4.12
C ASP A 219 -15.19 -7.43 4.67
N HIS A 220 -16.17 -8.16 4.13
CA HIS A 220 -17.56 -8.05 4.54
C HIS A 220 -17.96 -9.07 5.62
N ASP A 221 -17.14 -10.12 5.79
CA ASP A 221 -17.48 -11.29 6.59
C ASP A 221 -16.73 -11.27 7.93
N LEU A 222 -15.47 -10.84 7.93
CA LEU A 222 -14.64 -10.78 9.12
C LEU A 222 -14.97 -9.55 9.97
N SER A 223 -15.26 -9.78 11.25
CA SER A 223 -15.39 -8.73 12.26
C SER A 223 -14.14 -8.68 13.15
N LEU A 224 -13.69 -7.46 13.47
CA LEU A 224 -12.60 -7.21 14.41
C LEU A 224 -13.17 -6.65 15.74
N PRO A 225 -12.52 -6.93 16.89
CA PRO A 225 -11.30 -7.75 17.05
C PRO A 225 -11.54 -9.26 16.87
N THR A 226 -10.50 -9.99 16.47
CA THR A 226 -10.47 -11.47 16.56
C THR A 226 -9.69 -11.92 17.78
N ALA A 227 -9.77 -13.21 18.14
CA ALA A 227 -8.87 -13.81 19.13
C ALA A 227 -7.39 -13.57 18.77
N SER A 228 -6.54 -13.50 19.80
CA SER A 228 -5.10 -13.34 19.65
C SER A 228 -4.42 -14.69 19.39
N TYR A 229 -3.64 -14.78 18.32
CA TYR A 229 -2.82 -15.95 17.96
C TYR A 229 -1.71 -15.55 16.98
N GLU A 230 -0.59 -16.27 17.03
CA GLU A 230 0.49 -16.05 16.06
C GLU A 230 0.06 -16.52 14.67
N ARG A 231 0.29 -15.67 13.67
CA ARG A 231 0.02 -15.94 12.27
C ARG A 231 1.17 -15.48 11.40
N GLU A 232 1.51 -16.29 10.42
CA GLU A 232 2.43 -15.94 9.34
C GLU A 232 1.65 -15.48 8.10
N PHE A 233 2.18 -14.48 7.42
CA PHE A 233 1.61 -13.82 6.26
C PHE A 233 2.65 -13.78 5.14
N ALA A 234 2.69 -14.83 4.32
CA ALA A 234 3.68 -14.98 3.24
C ALA A 234 5.12 -14.79 3.74
N GLY A 235 5.51 -15.50 4.80
CA GLY A 235 6.85 -15.40 5.41
C GLY A 235 7.05 -14.22 6.36
N GLN A 236 6.03 -13.40 6.61
CA GLN A 236 6.11 -12.23 7.50
C GLN A 236 5.21 -12.38 8.73
N HIS A 237 5.49 -11.61 9.77
CA HIS A 237 4.66 -11.51 10.97
C HIS A 237 4.27 -10.06 11.22
N PHE A 238 3.08 -9.84 11.76
CA PHE A 238 2.75 -8.53 12.31
C PHE A 238 3.69 -8.21 13.47
N ILE A 239 4.11 -6.96 13.56
CA ILE A 239 4.83 -6.44 14.72
C ILE A 239 4.27 -5.06 15.08
N HIS A 240 4.15 -4.80 16.37
CA HIS A 240 3.91 -3.48 16.93
C HIS A 240 5.13 -3.06 17.75
N HIS A 241 5.94 -2.19 17.19
CA HIS A 241 7.06 -1.54 17.88
C HIS A 241 6.53 -0.41 18.75
N VAL A 242 6.85 -0.46 20.04
CA VAL A 242 6.53 0.58 21.02
C VAL A 242 7.78 1.40 21.33
N ALA A 243 7.80 2.64 20.87
CA ALA A 243 8.90 3.58 20.99
C ALA A 243 9.40 3.78 22.41
N ALA A 244 8.48 3.87 23.37
CA ALA A 244 8.78 4.12 24.77
C ALA A 244 9.46 2.93 25.46
N ALA A 245 9.30 1.71 24.93
CA ALA A 245 9.87 0.50 25.48
C ALA A 245 11.19 0.09 24.78
N ALA A 246 11.51 0.71 23.66
CA ALA A 246 12.68 0.34 22.85
C ALA A 246 13.88 1.25 23.12
N PRO A 247 15.07 0.67 23.40
CA PRO A 247 16.27 1.44 23.70
C PRO A 247 16.85 2.09 22.44
N TRP A 248 17.68 3.12 22.66
CA TRP A 248 18.60 3.61 21.64
C TRP A 248 19.92 2.86 21.76
N GLU A 249 20.42 2.35 20.65
CA GLU A 249 21.63 1.54 20.58
C GLU A 249 22.67 2.19 19.68
N ALA A 250 23.96 2.00 19.98
CA ALA A 250 25.04 2.46 19.11
C ALA A 250 25.01 1.71 17.77
N SER A 251 25.24 2.42 16.67
CA SER A 251 25.21 1.92 15.30
C SER A 251 26.31 2.56 14.46
N SER A 252 26.51 2.07 13.23
CA SER A 252 27.45 2.65 12.28
C SER A 252 27.08 4.08 11.82
N VAL A 253 25.86 4.53 12.10
CA VAL A 253 25.31 5.82 11.69
C VAL A 253 24.85 6.67 12.88
N GLY A 254 25.46 6.47 14.06
CA GLY A 254 25.12 7.18 15.31
C GLY A 254 24.37 6.28 16.27
N GLU A 255 23.32 6.78 16.91
CA GLU A 255 22.41 5.96 17.70
C GLU A 255 21.16 5.61 16.88
N ALA A 256 20.73 4.35 16.95
CA ALA A 256 19.55 3.85 16.26
C ALA A 256 18.58 3.19 17.25
N ARG A 257 17.29 3.37 17.02
CA ARG A 257 16.23 2.56 17.62
C ARG A 257 15.67 1.65 16.52
N ASP A 258 15.94 0.35 16.67
CA ASP A 258 15.44 -0.67 15.76
C ASP A 258 13.96 -0.92 16.03
N THR A 259 13.15 -0.95 14.96
CA THR A 259 11.72 -1.25 15.07
C THR A 259 11.42 -2.75 15.01
N GLY A 260 12.40 -3.59 14.65
CA GLY A 260 12.24 -5.02 14.44
C GLY A 260 11.64 -5.39 13.08
N LEU A 261 11.29 -4.39 12.25
CA LEU A 261 10.64 -4.60 10.96
C LEU A 261 11.49 -5.43 9.99
N ALA A 262 12.82 -5.32 10.03
CA ALA A 262 13.72 -6.12 9.19
C ALA A 262 13.52 -7.62 9.42
N HIS A 263 13.37 -8.04 10.68
CA HIS A 263 13.14 -9.43 11.04
C HIS A 263 11.69 -9.83 10.72
N ALA A 264 10.71 -9.03 11.17
CA ALA A 264 9.28 -9.32 10.99
C ALA A 264 8.86 -9.41 9.51
N SER A 265 9.54 -8.66 8.63
CA SER A 265 9.28 -8.65 7.19
C SER A 265 10.13 -9.66 6.40
N ALA A 266 10.87 -10.55 7.07
CA ALA A 266 11.82 -11.47 6.43
C ALA A 266 12.81 -10.77 5.48
N GLY A 267 13.33 -9.61 5.88
CA GLY A 267 14.31 -8.84 5.12
C GLY A 267 13.73 -7.97 4.01
N LEU A 268 12.41 -7.78 3.92
CA LEU A 268 11.82 -6.93 2.88
C LEU A 268 11.97 -5.43 3.18
N VAL A 269 11.84 -5.01 4.44
CA VAL A 269 11.93 -3.61 4.84
C VAL A 269 12.53 -3.45 6.25
N ASP A 270 13.43 -2.49 6.41
CA ASP A 270 13.97 -2.02 7.69
C ASP A 270 13.49 -0.59 7.95
N VAL A 271 13.02 -0.33 9.16
CA VAL A 271 12.62 1.02 9.60
C VAL A 271 13.35 1.30 10.91
N ARG A 272 14.10 2.40 10.99
CA ARG A 272 14.84 2.79 12.19
C ARG A 272 14.68 4.26 12.47
N ALA A 273 14.51 4.63 13.73
CA ALA A 273 14.75 6.00 14.16
C ALA A 273 16.25 6.17 14.40
N LEU A 274 16.85 7.27 13.93
CA LEU A 274 18.26 7.59 14.04
C LEU A 274 18.44 8.93 14.75
N ARG A 275 19.47 9.04 15.59
CA ARG A 275 19.88 10.28 16.25
C ARG A 275 21.39 10.31 16.46
N ARG A 276 21.94 11.47 16.81
CA ARG A 276 23.40 11.66 16.98
C ARG A 276 24.20 11.14 15.78
N ILE A 277 23.72 11.43 14.58
CA ILE A 277 24.31 10.95 13.35
C ILE A 277 25.68 11.60 13.17
N PRO A 278 26.75 10.83 12.87
CA PRO A 278 28.07 11.39 12.63
C PRO A 278 28.03 12.46 11.54
N THR A 279 28.62 13.62 11.83
CA THR A 279 28.73 14.70 10.86
C THR A 279 29.97 14.54 10.00
N ASP A 280 29.93 15.06 8.77
CA ASP A 280 31.07 15.17 7.84
C ASP A 280 31.73 13.84 7.45
N GLN A 281 31.04 12.72 7.71
CA GLN A 281 31.44 11.40 7.28
C GLN A 281 30.64 10.99 6.03
N ALA A 282 31.29 11.08 4.87
CA ALA A 282 30.70 10.62 3.62
C ALA A 282 30.46 9.10 3.67
N GLN A 283 29.27 8.69 3.25
CA GLN A 283 28.84 7.30 3.24
C GLN A 283 27.99 7.00 2.00
N THR A 284 27.83 5.71 1.70
CA THR A 284 26.97 5.19 0.63
C THR A 284 26.18 4.00 1.15
N HIS A 285 25.12 3.61 0.44
CA HIS A 285 24.40 2.36 0.72
C HIS A 285 24.23 1.51 -0.54
N ASP A 286 23.80 0.26 -0.38
CA ASP A 286 23.57 -0.68 -1.48
C ASP A 286 22.11 -1.13 -1.65
N GLY A 287 21.20 -0.67 -0.79
CA GLY A 287 19.76 -0.99 -0.88
C GLY A 287 19.04 -0.32 -2.06
N GLU A 288 17.91 -0.91 -2.47
CA GLU A 288 17.01 -0.40 -3.51
C GLU A 288 16.36 0.91 -3.10
N LEU A 289 15.87 0.98 -1.86
CA LEU A 289 15.29 2.16 -1.23
C LEU A 289 16.14 2.55 -0.02
N CYS A 290 16.48 3.84 0.08
CA CYS A 290 16.98 4.46 1.30
C CYS A 290 16.31 5.84 1.43
N LEU A 291 15.19 5.87 2.15
CA LEU A 291 14.41 7.07 2.42
C LEU A 291 14.70 7.55 3.85
N PHE A 292 15.02 8.82 3.99
CA PHE A 292 15.07 9.52 5.27
C PHE A 292 13.89 10.48 5.36
N PHE A 293 13.24 10.53 6.51
CA PHE A 293 12.23 11.52 6.87
C PHE A 293 12.67 12.22 8.15
N VAL A 294 12.70 13.55 8.18
CA VAL A 294 13.12 14.32 9.35
C VAL A 294 11.99 14.34 10.37
N SER A 295 12.15 13.58 11.45
CA SER A 295 11.14 13.52 12.51
C SER A 295 11.30 14.67 13.51
N LYS A 296 12.52 15.14 13.76
CA LYS A 296 12.82 16.28 14.64
C LYS A 296 14.06 17.04 14.18
N GLY A 297 14.15 18.30 14.62
CA GLY A 297 15.31 19.14 14.42
C GLY A 297 15.57 19.56 12.96
N ASN A 298 16.82 19.87 12.67
CA ASN A 298 17.30 20.25 11.35
C ASN A 298 18.75 19.79 11.16
N ALA A 299 19.17 19.68 9.90
CA ALA A 299 20.56 19.39 9.52
C ALA A 299 20.82 19.88 8.10
N GLN A 300 22.10 20.00 7.74
CA GLN A 300 22.52 20.07 6.34
C GLN A 300 22.77 18.66 5.82
N LEU A 301 22.39 18.43 4.57
CA LEU A 301 22.66 17.22 3.82
C LEU A 301 23.44 17.59 2.56
N ALA A 302 24.61 16.99 2.41
CA ALA A 302 25.34 16.95 1.15
C ALA A 302 25.05 15.62 0.45
N VAL A 303 24.70 15.66 -0.83
CA VAL A 303 24.57 14.49 -1.72
C VAL A 303 25.35 14.77 -2.99
N GLU A 304 26.13 13.81 -3.46
CA GLU A 304 26.92 13.97 -4.69
C GLU A 304 26.01 14.38 -5.87
N GLY A 305 26.41 15.43 -6.58
CA GLY A 305 25.66 15.97 -7.72
C GLY A 305 24.45 16.85 -7.35
N GLN A 306 24.18 17.08 -6.06
CA GLN A 306 23.14 17.99 -5.58
C GLN A 306 23.75 19.24 -4.93
N PRO A 307 23.08 20.40 -4.98
CA PRO A 307 23.44 21.53 -4.12
C PRO A 307 23.27 21.14 -2.65
N GLY A 308 23.88 21.91 -1.72
CA GLY A 308 23.67 21.70 -0.29
C GLY A 308 22.19 21.82 0.09
N ILE A 309 21.68 20.85 0.87
CA ILE A 309 20.26 20.75 1.23
C ILE A 309 20.09 21.00 2.72
N ALA A 310 19.46 22.12 3.06
CA ALA A 310 18.96 22.32 4.42
C ALA A 310 17.68 21.51 4.62
N LEU A 311 17.72 20.56 5.56
CA LEU A 311 16.62 19.70 5.95
C LEU A 311 15.98 20.21 7.25
N SER A 312 14.65 20.15 7.30
CA SER A 312 13.83 20.51 8.46
C SER A 312 12.74 19.47 8.71
N VAL A 313 12.10 19.52 9.88
CA VAL A 313 11.03 18.58 10.26
C VAL A 313 9.99 18.42 9.16
N GLY A 314 9.69 17.16 8.84
CA GLY A 314 8.75 16.77 7.79
C GLY A 314 9.33 16.80 6.38
N ASP A 315 10.57 17.23 6.16
CA ASP A 315 11.24 16.99 4.88
C ASP A 315 11.61 15.51 4.74
N SER A 316 11.61 14.99 3.51
CA SER A 316 12.09 13.64 3.22
C SER A 316 13.02 13.63 2.02
N VAL A 317 13.96 12.70 2.03
CA VAL A 317 14.92 12.50 0.96
C VAL A 317 15.10 11.02 0.66
N THR A 318 15.06 10.64 -0.60
CA THR A 318 15.46 9.31 -1.08
C THR A 318 16.80 9.41 -1.77
N ILE A 319 17.76 8.60 -1.32
CA ILE A 319 19.11 8.58 -1.87
C ILE A 319 19.27 7.32 -2.74
N PRO A 320 19.79 7.45 -3.98
CA PRO A 320 20.09 6.29 -4.81
C PRO A 320 21.27 5.47 -4.25
N ALA A 321 21.24 4.17 -4.52
CA ALA A 321 22.35 3.28 -4.16
C ALA A 321 23.68 3.81 -4.70
N ARG A 322 24.74 3.67 -3.89
CA ARG A 322 26.13 4.05 -4.20
C ARG A 322 26.36 5.55 -4.44
N VAL A 323 25.37 6.42 -4.25
CA VAL A 323 25.56 7.87 -4.28
C VAL A 323 26.09 8.35 -2.93
N PRO A 324 27.25 9.03 -2.87
CA PRO A 324 27.79 9.55 -1.62
C PRO A 324 26.89 10.62 -0.99
N TYR A 325 26.73 10.55 0.33
CA TYR A 325 26.05 11.57 1.13
C TYR A 325 26.64 11.72 2.53
N SER A 326 26.43 12.88 3.15
CA SER A 326 26.81 13.15 4.55
C SER A 326 25.88 14.17 5.18
N PHE A 327 25.64 14.03 6.48
CA PHE A 327 24.96 15.04 7.28
C PHE A 327 25.97 15.96 7.95
N SER A 328 25.61 17.21 8.18
CA SER A 328 26.40 18.20 8.95
C SER A 328 25.48 19.22 9.60
N ASP A 329 26.02 20.06 10.50
CA ASP A 329 25.30 21.17 11.15
C ASP A 329 23.94 20.78 11.77
N SER A 330 23.87 19.58 12.36
CA SER A 330 22.64 19.05 12.95
C SER A 330 22.30 19.76 14.26
N SER A 331 21.01 20.07 14.46
CA SER A 331 20.50 20.52 15.76
C SER A 331 20.63 19.42 16.83
N GLY A 332 20.68 19.80 18.11
CA GLY A 332 20.86 18.86 19.22
C GLY A 332 19.75 17.82 19.39
N ASP A 333 18.57 18.10 18.83
CA ASP A 333 17.37 17.25 18.82
C ASP A 333 17.13 16.56 17.46
N PHE A 334 18.09 16.61 16.53
CA PHE A 334 17.93 16.05 15.19
C PHE A 334 17.70 14.54 15.23
N GLU A 335 16.55 14.13 14.70
CA GLU A 335 16.14 12.73 14.56
C GLU A 335 15.64 12.47 13.13
N LEU A 336 15.99 11.31 12.58
CA LEU A 336 15.51 10.83 11.29
C LEU A 336 14.78 9.50 11.45
N LEU A 337 13.70 9.31 10.70
CA LEU A 337 13.21 7.99 10.34
C LEU A 337 13.92 7.55 9.07
N ARG A 338 14.69 6.46 9.13
CA ARG A 338 15.25 5.79 7.96
C ARG A 338 14.39 4.59 7.60
N VAL A 339 14.00 4.51 6.33
CA VAL A 339 13.34 3.37 5.73
C VAL A 339 14.22 2.80 4.62
N ALA A 340 14.50 1.51 4.69
CA ALA A 340 15.37 0.84 3.74
C ALA A 340 14.77 -0.47 3.23
N SER A 341 14.98 -0.76 1.95
CA SER A 341 14.55 -2.01 1.32
C SER A 341 15.57 -2.44 0.26
N PRO A 342 15.91 -3.73 0.13
CA PRO A 342 15.70 -4.78 1.14
C PRO A 342 16.53 -4.52 2.42
N ALA A 343 16.32 -5.34 3.44
CA ALA A 343 17.05 -5.34 4.70
C ALA A 343 17.94 -6.60 4.84
N PRO A 344 19.12 -6.52 5.49
CA PRO A 344 19.70 -5.31 6.08
C PRO A 344 20.27 -4.37 5.02
N LEU A 345 20.25 -3.06 5.32
CA LEU A 345 20.95 -2.06 4.50
C LEU A 345 22.43 -2.04 4.88
N THR A 346 23.32 -2.24 3.91
CA THR A 346 24.76 -2.05 4.15
C THR A 346 25.11 -0.60 3.92
N VAL A 347 25.52 0.10 4.98
CA VAL A 347 26.07 1.46 4.89
C VAL A 347 27.59 1.36 4.91
N LEU A 348 28.23 1.87 3.86
CA LEU A 348 29.68 1.83 3.69
C LEU A 348 30.26 3.24 3.80
N PRO A 349 31.36 3.43 4.55
CA PRO A 349 32.12 4.67 4.48
C PRO A 349 32.55 4.92 3.03
N HIS A 350 32.34 6.12 2.53
CA HIS A 350 32.88 6.50 1.24
C HIS A 350 34.37 6.86 1.44
N PRO A 351 35.32 6.21 0.74
CA PRO A 351 36.73 6.52 0.90
C PRO A 351 36.95 7.97 0.49
N GLN A 352 37.43 8.81 1.43
CA GLN A 352 37.91 10.13 1.07
C GLN A 352 39.05 9.93 0.07
N THR A 353 38.84 10.30 -1.19
CA THR A 353 39.95 10.50 -2.12
C THR A 353 40.84 11.56 -1.49
N ARG A 354 41.96 11.13 -0.89
CA ARG A 354 43.05 12.05 -0.54
C ARG A 354 43.38 12.80 -1.81
N GLY A 355 43.08 14.10 -1.83
CA GLY A 355 43.38 14.96 -2.96
C GLY A 355 44.83 14.74 -3.37
N ALA A 356 45.04 14.53 -4.67
CA ALA A 356 46.36 14.75 -5.24
C ALA A 356 46.73 16.21 -4.94
N MET A 357 47.76 16.38 -4.11
CA MET A 357 48.46 17.65 -3.92
C MET A 357 49.07 18.13 -5.23
#